data_AF-A0A9N9T6S3-F1
#
_entry.id   AF-A0A9N9T6S3-F1
#
_cell.length_a   1.000
_cell.length_b   1.000
_cell.length_c   1.000
_cell.angle_alpha   90.00
_cell.angle_beta   90.00
_cell.angle_gamma   90.00
#
_symmetry.space_group_name_H-M   'P 1'
#
loop_
_entity.id
_entity.type
_entity.pdbx_description
1 polymer ?
#
loop_
_entity_poly.entity_id
_entity_poly.type
_entity_poly.pdbx_seq_one_letter_code
_entity_poly.pdbx_strand_id
1 'polypeptide(L)'
;MTESGAMSNRILFMIESIFKNNKHLQEFTIIPTEENSTNTSPLHYRYNNIGLESWCIKHLFQHACSVLFKQRYLLSKRKVLYEEMEELNKYLIGALLINPDIGTFWNMKRELVEQEVLDEKDELYFCKIVLSNKPKSNESFAYRRWLLKRLIKNVLTTYSKEEAISFLQNEFTTIDVASEKAPNNYHSWNHRIWCMENIASNYFNFGRIIYSELLYSENWINTHVSEHAGYHYRQYLIKLVKKHKNLKVMDSFFQYVIQNHANTVGECEYGSLLTYLMGNPYKPHLVEKTSSYVNLICILLHDLHFVGRLNKTYPEHEALFTHRRFIVHHLLKVQCDYLGVEFKIKINQDKEFNIVDGKNITDLDTAANIQTDVEPNRLPNMFSVTMSKTERSNLYEILLNSEKTFASHNGSVFQLAKYKKWLTNVVGFE
;
A
#
# COMPACT_ATOMS: atom_id res chain seq x y z
N MET A 1 13.52 -29.99 35.80
CA MET A 1 12.53 -29.58 34.78
C MET A 1 11.20 -30.22 35.14
N THR A 2 10.10 -29.47 35.18
CA THR A 2 8.75 -30.05 35.31
C THR A 2 8.41 -30.81 34.03
N GLU A 3 7.57 -31.85 34.10
CA GLU A 3 7.14 -32.67 32.96
C GLU A 3 6.58 -31.82 31.79
N SER A 4 5.83 -30.76 32.13
CA SER A 4 5.32 -29.75 31.19
C SER A 4 6.42 -28.99 30.44
N GLY A 5 7.57 -28.72 31.08
CA GLY A 5 8.71 -28.07 30.45
C GLY A 5 9.44 -28.98 29.45
N ALA A 6 9.55 -30.28 29.76
CA ALA A 6 10.17 -31.25 28.87
C ALA A 6 9.35 -31.45 27.58
N MET A 7 8.02 -31.55 27.70
CA MET A 7 7.12 -31.58 26.56
C MET A 7 7.23 -30.31 25.71
N SER A 8 7.20 -29.14 26.36
CA SER A 8 7.29 -27.86 25.67
C SER A 8 8.58 -27.72 24.88
N ASN A 9 9.72 -28.06 25.49
CA ASN A 9 11.02 -28.04 24.81
C ASN A 9 11.07 -29.00 23.61
N ARG A 10 10.49 -30.20 23.73
CA ARG A 10 10.41 -31.16 22.63
C ARG A 10 9.62 -30.61 21.44
N ILE A 11 8.45 -30.01 21.69
CA ILE A 11 7.63 -29.41 20.63
C ILE A 11 8.36 -28.25 19.95
N LEU A 12 8.97 -27.35 20.72
CA LEU A 12 9.74 -26.22 20.19
C LEU A 12 10.91 -26.68 19.32
N PHE A 13 11.64 -27.71 19.77
CA PHE A 13 12.70 -28.33 18.98
C PHE A 13 12.18 -28.94 17.67
N MET A 14 11.02 -29.62 17.70
CA MET A 14 10.40 -30.17 16.49
C MET A 14 9.99 -29.07 15.52
N ILE A 15 9.42 -27.97 16.00
CA ILE A 15 9.07 -26.81 15.15
C ILE A 15 10.33 -26.26 14.48
N GLU A 16 11.39 -25.99 15.24
CA GLU A 16 12.66 -25.51 14.67
C GLU A 16 13.22 -26.49 13.64
N SER A 17 13.20 -27.79 13.94
CA SER A 17 13.66 -28.84 13.01
C SER A 17 12.90 -28.81 11.69
N ILE A 18 11.59 -28.54 11.72
CA ILE A 18 10.78 -28.39 10.50
C ILE A 18 11.25 -27.16 9.69
N PHE A 19 11.53 -26.02 10.33
CA PHE A 19 12.07 -24.83 9.65
C PHE A 19 13.47 -25.07 9.05
N LYS A 20 14.34 -25.80 9.75
CA LYS A 20 15.69 -26.14 9.26
C LYS A 20 15.62 -27.07 8.05
N ASN A 21 14.73 -28.06 8.08
CA ASN A 21 14.67 -29.12 7.07
C ASN A 21 13.75 -28.81 5.87
N ASN A 22 12.77 -27.92 6.01
CA ASN A 22 11.85 -27.56 4.92
C ASN A 22 11.88 -26.06 4.59
N LYS A 23 12.39 -25.75 3.40
CA LYS A 23 12.44 -24.39 2.82
C LYS A 23 11.18 -24.00 2.03
N HIS A 24 10.14 -24.84 2.04
CA HIS A 24 8.89 -24.67 1.28
C HIS A 24 7.61 -24.68 2.12
N LEU A 25 7.72 -24.45 3.44
CA LEU A 25 6.58 -24.16 4.32
C LEU A 25 5.73 -23.04 3.74
N GLN A 26 4.42 -23.24 3.86
CA GLN A 26 3.41 -22.32 3.34
C GLN A 26 2.76 -21.53 4.48
N GLU A 27 2.34 -22.23 5.53
CA GLU A 27 1.56 -21.62 6.60
C GLU A 27 1.83 -22.24 7.98
N PHE A 28 1.69 -21.40 9.00
CA PHE A 28 1.50 -21.80 10.38
C PHE A 28 0.07 -21.45 10.83
N THR A 29 -0.60 -22.33 11.57
CA THR A 29 -1.93 -22.07 12.10
C THR A 29 -2.12 -22.68 13.49
N ILE A 30 -2.99 -22.06 14.28
CA ILE A 30 -3.43 -22.59 15.58
C ILE A 30 -4.75 -23.31 15.37
N ILE A 31 -4.77 -24.62 15.68
CA ILE A 31 -5.94 -25.48 15.52
C ILE A 31 -6.79 -25.38 16.81
N PRO A 32 -8.05 -24.94 16.74
CA PRO A 32 -8.93 -24.93 17.91
C PRO A 32 -9.20 -26.35 18.41
N THR A 33 -8.79 -26.62 19.65
CA THR A 33 -8.92 -27.92 20.34
C THR A 33 -9.17 -27.66 21.82
N GLU A 34 -10.22 -28.30 22.38
CA GLU A 34 -10.64 -28.08 23.77
C GLU A 34 -9.67 -28.70 24.78
N GLU A 35 -9.32 -29.98 24.62
CA GLU A 35 -8.40 -30.70 25.52
C GLU A 35 -7.60 -31.78 24.77
N ASN A 36 -6.51 -32.25 25.38
CA ASN A 36 -5.71 -33.34 24.86
C ASN A 36 -6.41 -34.69 25.10
N SER A 37 -7.31 -35.08 24.18
CA SER A 37 -8.10 -36.32 24.28
C SER A 37 -7.36 -37.56 23.78
N THR A 38 -6.21 -37.40 23.12
CA THR A 38 -5.42 -38.50 22.54
C THR A 38 -3.95 -38.38 22.95
N ASN A 39 -3.24 -39.50 23.15
CA ASN A 39 -1.80 -39.49 23.45
C ASN A 39 -0.95 -39.19 22.19
N THR A 40 -1.33 -38.15 21.46
CA THR A 40 -0.73 -37.73 20.20
C THR A 40 -0.03 -36.38 20.37
N SER A 41 0.99 -36.14 19.55
CA SER A 41 1.65 -34.83 19.53
C SER A 41 0.66 -33.73 19.09
N PRO A 42 0.60 -32.58 19.78
CA PRO A 42 -0.24 -31.45 19.37
C PRO A 42 0.33 -30.67 18.17
N LEU A 43 1.55 -31.01 17.74
CA LEU A 43 2.20 -30.48 16.55
C LEU A 43 1.87 -31.36 15.34
N HIS A 44 1.19 -30.78 14.37
CA HIS A 44 0.83 -31.39 13.09
C HIS A 44 1.66 -30.78 11.97
N TYR A 45 2.24 -31.62 11.12
CA TYR A 45 2.97 -31.18 9.94
C TYR A 45 2.50 -31.95 8.72
N ARG A 46 1.75 -31.28 7.82
CA ARG A 46 1.15 -31.89 6.62
C ARG A 46 1.14 -30.91 5.46
N TYR A 47 1.45 -31.38 4.26
CA TYR A 47 1.40 -30.58 3.02
C TYR A 47 2.13 -29.22 3.13
N ASN A 48 3.32 -29.20 3.76
CA ASN A 48 4.09 -27.97 4.03
C ASN A 48 3.42 -26.96 4.97
N ASN A 49 2.43 -27.37 5.76
CA ASN A 49 1.76 -26.54 6.76
C ASN A 49 2.05 -27.06 8.17
N ILE A 50 2.22 -26.13 9.11
CA ILE A 50 2.38 -26.42 10.53
C ILE A 50 1.08 -26.06 11.25
N GLY A 51 0.44 -27.04 11.87
CA GLY A 51 -0.70 -26.85 12.76
C GLY A 51 -0.30 -27.11 14.20
N LEU A 52 -0.69 -26.22 15.10
CA LEU A 52 -0.44 -26.39 16.53
C LEU A 52 -1.76 -26.30 17.30
N GLU A 53 -2.11 -27.35 18.04
CA GLU A 53 -3.37 -27.39 18.79
C GLU A 53 -3.41 -26.33 19.91
N SER A 54 -4.56 -25.67 20.09
CA SER A 54 -4.69 -24.50 20.96
C SER A 54 -4.45 -24.79 22.44
N TRP A 55 -4.72 -26.01 22.91
CA TRP A 55 -4.58 -26.38 24.32
C TRP A 55 -3.13 -26.26 24.82
N CYS A 56 -2.13 -26.51 23.97
CA CYS A 56 -0.73 -26.48 24.37
C CYS A 56 -0.08 -25.07 24.29
N ILE A 57 -0.74 -24.12 23.62
CA ILE A 57 -0.22 -22.76 23.34
C ILE A 57 0.19 -22.03 24.61
N LYS A 58 -0.65 -22.04 25.65
CA LYS A 58 -0.36 -21.37 26.93
C LYS A 58 0.92 -21.91 27.56
N HIS A 59 1.09 -23.23 27.59
CA HIS A 59 2.24 -23.88 28.21
C HIS A 59 3.52 -23.64 27.41
N LEU A 60 3.46 -23.80 26.09
CA LEU A 60 4.59 -23.53 25.19
C LEU A 60 5.06 -22.10 25.29
N PHE A 61 4.12 -21.15 25.21
CA PHE A 61 4.44 -19.74 25.25
C PHE A 61 5.01 -19.32 26.61
N GLN A 62 4.40 -19.76 27.73
CA GLN A 62 4.94 -19.50 29.07
C GLN A 62 6.34 -20.09 29.27
N HIS A 63 6.57 -21.32 28.79
CA HIS A 63 7.88 -21.95 28.87
C HIS A 63 8.93 -21.17 28.07
N ALA A 64 8.63 -20.84 26.80
CA ALA A 64 9.50 -20.04 25.96
C ALA A 64 9.81 -18.68 26.58
N CYS A 65 8.80 -17.94 27.05
CA CYS A 65 8.99 -16.67 27.74
C CYS A 65 9.89 -16.81 28.97
N SER A 66 9.69 -17.86 29.79
CA SER A 66 10.48 -18.06 31.01
C SER A 66 11.98 -18.24 30.73
N VAL A 67 12.33 -18.89 29.60
CA VAL A 67 13.71 -19.08 29.16
C VAL A 67 14.24 -17.79 28.53
N LEU A 68 13.52 -17.22 27.58
CA LEU A 68 13.94 -16.05 26.82
C LEU A 68 14.17 -14.83 27.71
N PHE A 69 13.28 -14.55 28.67
CA PHE A 69 13.44 -13.40 29.56
C PHE A 69 14.61 -13.56 30.54
N LYS A 70 14.91 -14.79 30.99
CA LYS A 70 16.11 -15.05 31.80
C LYS A 70 17.39 -14.79 31.00
N GLN A 71 17.39 -15.18 29.73
CA GLN A 71 18.56 -15.06 28.85
C GLN A 71 18.71 -13.67 28.23
N ARG A 72 17.65 -12.86 28.21
CA ARG A 72 17.64 -11.54 27.59
C ARG A 72 18.75 -10.63 28.10
N TYR A 73 18.95 -10.57 29.42
CA TYR A 73 19.98 -9.72 30.03
C TYR A 73 21.39 -10.17 29.60
N LEU A 74 21.68 -11.47 29.67
CA LEU A 74 22.98 -12.02 29.31
C LEU A 74 23.29 -11.80 27.83
N LEU A 75 22.29 -11.98 26.94
CA LEU A 75 22.43 -11.75 25.51
C LEU A 75 22.77 -10.28 25.22
N SER A 76 22.05 -9.34 25.86
CA SER A 76 22.30 -7.90 25.70
C SER A 76 23.69 -7.45 26.16
N LYS A 77 24.32 -8.23 27.06
CA LYS A 77 25.68 -7.99 27.55
C LYS A 77 26.75 -8.78 26.79
N ARG A 78 26.37 -9.52 25.73
CA ARG A 78 27.24 -10.42 24.97
C ARG A 78 27.95 -11.44 25.88
N LYS A 79 27.20 -12.00 26.84
CA LYS A 79 27.68 -12.98 27.84
C LYS A 79 27.10 -14.39 27.64
N VAL A 80 26.42 -14.63 26.52
CA VAL A 80 25.88 -15.95 26.15
C VAL A 80 26.88 -16.60 25.22
N LEU A 81 27.14 -17.90 25.37
CA LEU A 81 28.03 -18.65 24.48
C LEU A 81 27.35 -18.90 23.12
N TYR A 82 28.13 -19.14 22.07
CA TYR A 82 27.58 -19.33 20.72
C TYR A 82 26.61 -20.53 20.65
N GLU A 83 26.95 -21.65 21.29
CA GLU A 83 26.10 -22.85 21.35
C GLU A 83 24.78 -22.58 22.10
N GLU A 84 24.85 -21.76 23.15
CA GLU A 84 23.66 -21.34 23.88
C GLU A 84 22.79 -20.40 23.05
N MET A 85 23.39 -19.57 22.19
CA MET A 85 22.66 -18.71 21.26
C MET A 85 21.90 -19.49 20.20
N GLU A 86 22.51 -20.54 19.63
CA GLU A 86 21.82 -21.45 18.70
C GLU A 86 20.60 -22.10 19.37
N GLU A 87 20.76 -22.53 20.62
CA GLU A 87 19.70 -23.14 21.41
C GLU A 87 18.55 -22.16 21.75
N LEU A 88 18.78 -20.85 21.76
CA LEU A 88 17.72 -19.85 21.98
C LEU A 88 16.72 -19.78 20.81
N ASN A 89 17.15 -20.14 19.59
CA ASN A 89 16.36 -19.89 18.39
C ASN A 89 15.04 -20.68 18.36
N LYS A 90 15.01 -21.93 18.84
CA LYS A 90 13.75 -22.70 18.94
C LYS A 90 12.70 -22.02 19.83
N TYR A 91 13.13 -21.39 20.92
CA TYR A 91 12.23 -20.65 21.81
C TYR A 91 11.74 -19.37 21.13
N LEU A 92 12.61 -18.65 20.43
CA LEU A 92 12.25 -17.46 19.66
C LEU A 92 11.25 -17.78 18.53
N ILE A 93 11.48 -18.84 17.76
CA ILE A 93 10.58 -19.32 16.71
C ILE A 93 9.20 -19.63 17.29
N GLY A 94 9.13 -20.49 18.31
CA GLY A 94 7.85 -20.86 18.89
C GLY A 94 7.10 -19.69 19.52
N ALA A 95 7.80 -18.82 20.25
CA ALA A 95 7.17 -17.65 20.87
C ALA A 95 6.61 -16.67 19.82
N LEU A 96 7.36 -16.40 18.75
CA LEU A 96 6.97 -15.45 17.70
C LEU A 96 5.92 -16.00 16.72
N LEU A 97 5.85 -17.32 16.52
CA LEU A 97 4.72 -17.94 15.79
C LEU A 97 3.40 -17.78 16.56
N ILE A 98 3.46 -17.89 17.89
CA ILE A 98 2.29 -17.75 18.78
C ILE A 98 1.90 -16.27 18.92
N ASN A 99 2.86 -15.41 19.26
CA ASN A 99 2.65 -13.98 19.45
C ASN A 99 3.82 -13.16 18.86
N PRO A 100 3.67 -12.64 17.64
CA PRO A 100 4.72 -11.87 16.98
C PRO A 100 4.81 -10.42 17.45
N ASP A 101 3.90 -9.91 18.28
CA ASP A 101 3.89 -8.49 18.64
C ASP A 101 4.76 -8.18 19.88
N ILE A 102 5.79 -9.00 20.11
CA ILE A 102 6.74 -8.89 21.22
C ILE A 102 8.07 -8.39 20.67
N GLY A 103 8.24 -7.07 20.62
CA GLY A 103 9.45 -6.43 20.09
C GLY A 103 10.75 -6.90 20.76
N THR A 104 10.71 -7.31 22.03
CA THR A 104 11.87 -7.90 22.73
C THR A 104 12.40 -9.15 22.04
N PHE A 105 11.54 -10.04 21.54
CA PHE A 105 11.97 -11.29 20.90
C PHE A 105 12.52 -11.04 19.50
N TRP A 106 11.97 -10.08 18.75
CA TRP A 106 12.58 -9.63 17.50
C TRP A 106 13.93 -8.94 17.72
N ASN A 107 14.10 -8.18 18.80
CA ASN A 107 15.40 -7.62 19.17
C ASN A 107 16.43 -8.71 19.47
N MET A 108 16.03 -9.78 20.16
CA MET A 108 16.91 -10.93 20.36
C MET A 108 17.29 -11.58 19.03
N LYS A 109 16.34 -11.78 18.10
CA LYS A 109 16.66 -12.26 16.75
C LYS A 109 17.61 -11.33 15.98
N ARG A 110 17.45 -10.00 16.08
CA ARG A 110 18.41 -9.02 15.52
C ARG A 110 19.82 -9.25 16.06
N GLU A 111 19.96 -9.39 17.38
CA GLU A 111 21.26 -9.64 18.02
C GLU A 111 21.89 -10.98 17.58
N LEU A 112 21.08 -12.00 17.33
CA LEU A 112 21.56 -13.28 16.80
C LEU A 112 22.00 -13.17 15.33
N VAL A 113 21.27 -12.44 14.49
CA VAL A 113 21.67 -12.15 13.09
C VAL A 113 22.94 -11.30 13.04
N GLU A 114 23.06 -10.29 13.90
CA GLU A 114 24.26 -9.43 13.97
C GLU A 114 25.52 -10.20 14.40
N GLN A 115 25.35 -11.29 15.13
CA GLN A 115 26.41 -12.19 15.57
C GLN A 115 26.57 -13.41 14.63
N GLU A 116 25.92 -13.39 13.46
CA GLU A 116 26.01 -14.43 12.43
C GLU A 116 25.54 -15.82 12.89
N VAL A 117 24.77 -15.88 13.98
CA VAL A 117 24.12 -17.11 14.47
C VAL A 117 22.92 -17.47 13.60
N LEU A 118 22.25 -16.46 13.03
CA LEU A 118 21.08 -16.62 12.15
C LEU A 118 21.34 -15.99 10.78
N ASP A 119 20.96 -16.72 9.73
CA ASP A 119 21.03 -16.27 8.34
C ASP A 119 19.86 -15.33 7.98
N GLU A 120 20.14 -14.24 7.27
CA GLU A 120 19.12 -13.25 6.93
C GLU A 120 18.02 -13.78 6.01
N LYS A 121 18.32 -14.70 5.09
CA LYS A 121 17.33 -15.25 4.15
C LYS A 121 16.40 -16.22 4.86
N ASP A 122 16.93 -17.05 5.75
CA ASP A 122 16.14 -17.92 6.62
C ASP A 122 15.21 -17.11 7.52
N GLU A 123 15.68 -15.97 8.02
CA GLU A 123 14.87 -15.08 8.86
C GLU A 123 13.79 -14.31 8.06
N LEU A 124 14.06 -13.93 6.80
CA LEU A 124 13.04 -13.43 5.89
C LEU A 124 11.97 -14.49 5.65
N TYR A 125 12.37 -15.74 5.44
CA TYR A 125 11.43 -16.84 5.28
C TYR A 125 10.61 -17.09 6.55
N PHE A 126 11.23 -17.05 7.74
CA PHE A 126 10.53 -17.11 9.02
C PHE A 126 9.46 -16.01 9.14
N CYS A 127 9.78 -14.76 8.80
CA CYS A 127 8.81 -13.66 8.78
C CYS A 127 7.62 -13.93 7.87
N LYS A 128 7.83 -14.55 6.71
CA LYS A 128 6.75 -14.91 5.78
C LYS A 128 5.76 -15.88 6.45
N ILE A 129 6.27 -16.89 7.17
CA ILE A 129 5.42 -17.83 7.90
C ILE A 129 4.68 -17.15 9.06
N VAL A 130 5.34 -16.25 9.80
CA VAL A 130 4.67 -15.45 10.84
C VAL A 130 3.52 -14.62 10.25
N LEU A 131 3.76 -13.92 9.14
CA LEU A 131 2.75 -13.10 8.45
C LEU A 131 1.62 -13.94 7.85
N SER A 132 1.85 -15.21 7.52
CA SER A 132 0.79 -16.12 7.09
C SER A 132 -0.27 -16.37 8.18
N ASN A 133 0.12 -16.32 9.46
CA ASN A 133 -0.79 -16.49 10.60
C ASN A 133 -1.29 -15.14 11.16
N LYS A 134 -0.39 -14.15 11.23
CA LYS A 134 -0.64 -12.83 11.83
C LYS A 134 -0.31 -11.75 10.79
N PRO A 135 -1.16 -11.58 9.77
CA PRO A 135 -0.88 -10.73 8.61
C PRO A 135 -0.69 -9.24 8.93
N LYS A 136 -1.24 -8.76 10.05
CA LYS A 136 -1.14 -7.36 10.49
C LYS A 136 0.03 -7.09 11.46
N SER A 137 0.93 -8.05 11.71
CA SER A 137 2.02 -7.85 12.69
C SER A 137 3.03 -6.81 12.21
N ASN A 138 2.99 -5.63 12.82
CA ASN A 138 3.90 -4.53 12.50
C ASN A 138 5.36 -4.87 12.86
N GLU A 139 5.57 -5.59 13.96
CA GLU A 139 6.91 -6.01 14.40
C GLU A 139 7.56 -6.95 13.38
N SER A 140 6.80 -7.90 12.81
CA SER A 140 7.30 -8.79 11.76
C SER A 140 7.72 -8.01 10.51
N PHE A 141 6.88 -7.07 10.05
CA PHE A 141 7.26 -6.19 8.93
C PHE A 141 8.47 -5.29 9.27
N ALA A 142 8.58 -4.78 10.50
CA ALA A 142 9.70 -3.95 10.93
C ALA A 142 11.02 -4.74 10.94
N TYR A 143 11.00 -5.97 11.46
CA TYR A 143 12.16 -6.87 11.42
C TYR A 143 12.51 -7.25 9.97
N ARG A 144 11.51 -7.55 9.13
CA ARG A 144 11.71 -7.81 7.70
C ARG A 144 12.40 -6.65 6.97
N ARG A 145 11.95 -5.40 7.19
CA ARG A 145 12.61 -4.21 6.63
C ARG A 145 14.05 -4.06 7.12
N TRP A 146 14.32 -4.37 8.39
CA TRP A 146 15.68 -4.33 8.94
C TRP A 146 16.60 -5.36 8.25
N LEU A 147 16.13 -6.60 8.07
CA LEU A 147 16.84 -7.65 7.33
C LEU A 147 17.13 -7.22 5.89
N LEU A 148 16.11 -6.72 5.19
CA LEU A 148 16.27 -6.26 3.80
C LEU A 148 17.28 -5.12 3.71
N LYS A 149 17.23 -4.13 4.59
CA LYS A 149 18.24 -3.05 4.62
C LYS A 149 19.65 -3.60 4.80
N ARG A 150 19.82 -4.61 5.65
CA ARG A 150 21.12 -5.24 5.89
C ARG A 150 21.61 -6.00 4.65
N LEU A 151 20.75 -6.82 4.02
CA LEU A 151 21.05 -7.52 2.77
C LEU A 151 21.38 -6.53 1.63
N ILE A 152 20.60 -5.47 1.50
CA ILE A 152 20.79 -4.40 0.53
C ILE A 152 22.16 -3.72 0.76
N LYS A 153 22.47 -3.33 2.00
CA LYS A 153 23.73 -2.66 2.33
C LYS A 153 24.95 -3.56 2.14
N ASN A 154 24.86 -4.81 2.60
CA ASN A 154 25.99 -5.74 2.60
C ASN A 154 26.25 -6.32 1.20
N VAL A 155 25.26 -6.30 0.29
CA VAL A 155 25.31 -7.12 -0.93
C VAL A 155 24.95 -6.38 -2.23
N LEU A 156 24.42 -5.14 -2.22
CA LEU A 156 24.17 -4.40 -3.47
C LEU A 156 25.43 -3.95 -4.23
N THR A 157 26.63 -4.07 -3.65
CA THR A 157 27.88 -3.96 -4.42
C THR A 157 28.17 -5.21 -5.26
N THR A 158 27.42 -6.30 -5.05
CA THR A 158 27.79 -7.65 -5.47
C THR A 158 26.66 -8.41 -6.19
N TYR A 159 25.38 -8.08 -5.94
CA TYR A 159 24.25 -8.75 -6.57
C TYR A 159 24.09 -8.40 -8.06
N SER A 160 23.76 -9.42 -8.84
CA SER A 160 23.27 -9.25 -10.21
C SER A 160 21.91 -8.52 -10.21
N LYS A 161 21.53 -7.94 -11.35
CA LYS A 161 20.23 -7.25 -11.49
C LYS A 161 19.07 -8.23 -11.31
N GLU A 162 19.29 -9.48 -11.66
CA GLU A 162 18.33 -10.58 -11.64
C GLU A 162 17.97 -10.98 -10.21
N GLU A 163 18.96 -11.09 -9.32
CA GLU A 163 18.74 -11.42 -7.91
C GLU A 163 17.94 -10.35 -7.20
N ALA A 164 18.28 -9.10 -7.45
CA ALA A 164 17.56 -7.91 -7.00
C ALA A 164 16.06 -7.92 -7.38
N ILE A 165 15.75 -8.24 -8.65
CA ILE A 165 14.38 -8.34 -9.13
C ILE A 165 13.66 -9.52 -8.44
N SER A 166 14.33 -10.66 -8.30
CA SER A 166 13.79 -11.83 -7.59
C SER A 166 13.46 -11.50 -6.13
N PHE A 167 14.33 -10.75 -5.43
CA PHE A 167 14.05 -10.27 -4.08
C PHE A 167 12.79 -9.41 -4.02
N LEU A 168 12.66 -8.44 -4.92
CA LEU A 168 11.46 -7.58 -4.97
C LEU A 168 10.19 -8.39 -5.24
N GLN A 169 10.23 -9.36 -6.15
CA GLN A 169 9.11 -10.25 -6.47
C GLN A 169 8.71 -11.12 -5.26
N ASN A 170 9.69 -11.65 -4.52
CA ASN A 170 9.46 -12.41 -3.30
C ASN A 170 8.82 -11.55 -2.19
N GLU A 171 9.23 -10.28 -2.08
CA GLU A 171 8.62 -9.32 -1.18
C GLU A 171 7.15 -9.05 -1.55
N PHE A 172 6.87 -8.77 -2.82
CA PHE A 172 5.50 -8.55 -3.28
C PHE A 172 4.61 -9.78 -3.03
N THR A 173 5.11 -10.99 -3.30
CA THR A 173 4.37 -12.22 -2.99
C THR A 173 4.04 -12.35 -1.49
N THR A 174 4.96 -11.97 -0.61
CA THR A 174 4.72 -12.02 0.85
C THR A 174 3.68 -10.97 1.28
N ILE A 175 3.74 -9.78 0.68
CA ILE A 175 2.76 -8.71 0.89
C ILE A 175 1.38 -9.15 0.42
N ASP A 176 1.28 -9.79 -0.75
CA ASP A 176 0.02 -10.28 -1.32
C ASP A 176 -0.66 -11.25 -0.35
N VAL A 177 0.07 -12.25 0.15
CA VAL A 177 -0.45 -13.20 1.15
C VAL A 177 -0.97 -12.47 2.40
N ALA A 178 -0.24 -11.47 2.89
CA ALA A 178 -0.65 -10.72 4.08
C ALA A 178 -1.85 -9.79 3.81
N SER A 179 -1.98 -9.25 2.60
CA SER A 179 -3.11 -8.40 2.20
C SER A 179 -4.38 -9.24 2.00
N GLU A 180 -4.28 -10.40 1.35
CA GLU A 180 -5.41 -11.31 1.11
C GLU A 180 -6.02 -11.85 2.43
N LYS A 181 -5.18 -12.14 3.42
CA LYS A 181 -5.65 -12.65 4.73
C LYS A 181 -6.24 -11.58 5.64
N ALA A 182 -6.11 -10.31 5.30
CA ALA A 182 -6.50 -9.21 6.16
C ALA A 182 -6.97 -7.98 5.36
N PRO A 183 -8.29 -7.75 5.27
CA PRO A 183 -8.82 -6.56 4.61
C PRO A 183 -8.24 -5.28 5.20
N ASN A 184 -7.95 -4.30 4.32
CA ASN A 184 -7.36 -3.01 4.69
C ASN A 184 -6.08 -3.15 5.54
N ASN A 185 -5.20 -4.10 5.20
CA ASN A 185 -3.94 -4.29 5.90
C ASN A 185 -2.94 -3.15 5.60
N TYR A 186 -3.05 -2.05 6.32
CA TYR A 186 -2.18 -0.89 6.14
C TYR A 186 -0.69 -1.22 6.31
N HIS A 187 -0.33 -2.22 7.14
CA HIS A 187 1.05 -2.61 7.36
C HIS A 187 1.67 -3.28 6.12
N SER A 188 0.93 -4.15 5.42
CA SER A 188 1.41 -4.81 4.19
C SER A 188 1.56 -3.79 3.04
N TRP A 189 0.58 -2.91 2.86
CA TRP A 189 0.64 -1.85 1.84
C TRP A 189 1.74 -0.84 2.09
N ASN A 190 1.97 -0.44 3.35
CA ASN A 190 3.12 0.40 3.70
C ASN A 190 4.45 -0.30 3.47
N HIS A 191 4.52 -1.61 3.72
CA HIS A 191 5.70 -2.40 3.37
C HIS A 191 5.93 -2.42 1.85
N ARG A 192 4.86 -2.51 1.04
CA ARG A 192 4.93 -2.39 -0.43
C ARG A 192 5.48 -1.04 -0.88
N ILE A 193 4.99 0.06 -0.29
CA ILE A 193 5.54 1.42 -0.50
C ILE A 193 7.03 1.45 -0.14
N TRP A 194 7.39 0.91 1.03
CA TRP A 194 8.78 0.86 1.47
C TRP A 194 9.67 0.10 0.46
N CYS A 195 9.22 -1.03 -0.08
CA CYS A 195 9.91 -1.77 -1.15
C CYS A 195 10.08 -0.90 -2.41
N MET A 196 9.05 -0.14 -2.81
CA MET A 196 9.17 0.78 -3.95
C MET A 196 10.23 1.87 -3.73
N GLU A 197 10.31 2.42 -2.51
CA GLU A 197 11.21 3.53 -2.16
C GLU A 197 12.66 3.12 -1.87
N ASN A 198 12.88 1.88 -1.42
CA ASN A 198 14.19 1.44 -0.90
C ASN A 198 14.81 0.33 -1.76
N ILE A 199 14.01 -0.39 -2.52
CA ILE A 199 14.46 -1.50 -3.37
C ILE A 199 14.26 -1.08 -4.84
N ALA A 200 13.02 -0.89 -5.28
CA ALA A 200 12.70 -0.67 -6.69
C ALA A 200 13.40 0.56 -7.30
N SER A 201 13.46 1.67 -6.55
CA SER A 201 14.04 2.95 -7.00
C SER A 201 15.52 2.88 -7.38
N ASN A 202 16.24 1.87 -6.88
CA ASN A 202 17.67 1.71 -7.15
C ASN A 202 17.95 0.95 -8.46
N TYR A 203 16.92 0.48 -9.19
CA TYR A 203 17.09 -0.33 -10.39
C TYR A 203 16.85 0.41 -11.71
N PHE A 204 17.59 -0.02 -12.73
CA PHE A 204 17.59 0.55 -14.09
C PHE A 204 16.23 0.50 -14.81
N ASN A 205 15.26 -0.28 -14.29
CA ASN A 205 13.96 -0.46 -14.92
C ASN A 205 12.77 0.03 -14.07
N PHE A 206 13.02 1.00 -13.21
CA PHE A 206 12.01 1.54 -12.29
C PHE A 206 10.70 1.94 -12.98
N GLY A 207 10.75 2.51 -14.19
CA GLY A 207 9.55 2.84 -14.96
C GLY A 207 8.68 1.65 -15.32
N ARG A 208 9.26 0.49 -15.67
CA ARG A 208 8.48 -0.74 -15.89
C ARG A 208 7.90 -1.30 -14.60
N ILE A 209 8.60 -1.17 -13.48
CA ILE A 209 8.09 -1.59 -12.16
C ILE A 209 6.88 -0.73 -11.76
N ILE A 210 6.96 0.60 -11.93
CA ILE A 210 5.80 1.47 -11.70
C ILE A 210 4.63 1.06 -12.59
N TYR A 211 4.89 0.81 -13.87
CA TYR A 211 3.85 0.37 -14.81
C TYR A 211 3.19 -0.94 -14.37
N SER A 212 3.96 -1.97 -14.00
CA SER A 212 3.40 -3.24 -13.51
C SER A 212 2.61 -3.06 -12.22
N GLU A 213 3.06 -2.18 -11.33
CA GLU A 213 2.38 -1.91 -10.06
C GLU A 213 1.09 -1.09 -10.23
N LEU A 214 1.02 -0.23 -11.25
CA LEU A 214 -0.22 0.44 -11.64
C LEU A 214 -1.25 -0.58 -12.14
N LEU A 215 -0.86 -1.53 -12.99
CA LEU A 215 -1.74 -2.61 -13.43
C LEU A 215 -2.16 -3.53 -12.27
N TYR A 216 -1.21 -3.89 -11.39
CA TYR A 216 -1.49 -4.70 -10.21
C TYR A 216 -2.49 -4.01 -9.28
N SER A 217 -2.28 -2.74 -8.93
CA SER A 217 -3.19 -2.01 -8.03
C SER A 217 -4.58 -1.84 -8.62
N GLU A 218 -4.70 -1.73 -9.94
CA GLU A 218 -5.99 -1.73 -10.62
C GLU A 218 -6.72 -3.06 -10.47
N ASN A 219 -6.02 -4.16 -10.73
CA ASN A 219 -6.56 -5.51 -10.57
C ASN A 219 -6.96 -5.79 -9.12
N TRP A 220 -6.17 -5.33 -8.15
CA TRP A 220 -6.53 -5.44 -6.73
C TRP A 220 -7.82 -4.68 -6.42
N ILE A 221 -7.94 -3.42 -6.86
CA ILE A 221 -9.12 -2.59 -6.61
C ILE A 221 -10.37 -3.18 -7.29
N ASN A 222 -10.22 -3.83 -8.45
CA ASN A 222 -11.32 -4.51 -9.14
C ASN A 222 -12.00 -5.58 -8.28
N THR A 223 -11.25 -6.27 -7.42
CA THR A 223 -11.76 -7.34 -6.55
C THR A 223 -11.95 -6.89 -5.09
N HIS A 224 -11.36 -5.76 -4.69
CA HIS A 224 -11.38 -5.23 -3.32
C HIS A 224 -11.89 -3.78 -3.26
N VAL A 225 -13.08 -3.53 -3.81
CA VAL A 225 -13.64 -2.17 -4.00
C VAL A 225 -13.78 -1.34 -2.72
N SER A 226 -13.93 -1.97 -1.55
CA SER A 226 -14.01 -1.30 -0.24
C SER A 226 -12.65 -1.01 0.41
N GLU A 227 -11.55 -1.51 -0.14
CA GLU A 227 -10.26 -1.47 0.54
C GLU A 227 -9.45 -0.21 0.24
N HIS A 228 -9.62 0.80 1.09
CA HIS A 228 -8.90 2.07 1.07
C HIS A 228 -7.38 1.93 0.94
N ALA A 229 -6.78 0.89 1.52
CA ALA A 229 -5.33 0.69 1.46
C ALA A 229 -4.80 0.46 0.03
N GLY A 230 -5.56 -0.25 -0.82
CA GLY A 230 -5.22 -0.44 -2.23
C GLY A 230 -5.30 0.87 -3.03
N TYR A 231 -6.33 1.69 -2.78
CA TYR A 231 -6.44 3.02 -3.38
C TYR A 231 -5.32 3.95 -2.92
N HIS A 232 -4.94 3.91 -1.63
CA HIS A 232 -3.81 4.69 -1.11
C HIS A 232 -2.51 4.32 -1.84
N TYR A 233 -2.26 3.04 -2.06
CA TYR A 233 -1.11 2.59 -2.85
C TYR A 233 -1.16 3.08 -4.30
N ARG A 234 -2.31 2.99 -4.96
CA ARG A 234 -2.50 3.54 -6.31
C ARG A 234 -2.23 5.04 -6.37
N GLN A 235 -2.73 5.80 -5.41
CA GLN A 235 -2.45 7.24 -5.30
C GLN A 235 -0.97 7.54 -5.07
N TYR A 236 -0.27 6.73 -4.27
CA TYR A 236 1.18 6.80 -4.12
C TYR A 236 1.90 6.60 -5.47
N LEU A 237 1.53 5.58 -6.25
CA LEU A 237 2.11 5.32 -7.58
C LEU A 237 1.89 6.49 -8.54
N ILE A 238 0.70 7.08 -8.57
CA ILE A 238 0.39 8.25 -9.42
C ILE A 238 1.27 9.46 -9.03
N LYS A 239 1.42 9.73 -7.72
CA LYS A 239 2.33 10.77 -7.23
C LYS A 239 3.78 10.47 -7.57
N LEU A 240 4.17 9.21 -7.55
CA LEU A 240 5.51 8.76 -7.93
C LEU A 240 5.78 9.02 -9.42
N VAL A 241 4.82 8.74 -10.31
CA VAL A 241 4.91 9.10 -11.74
C VAL A 241 5.14 10.61 -11.92
N LYS A 242 4.44 11.46 -11.16
CA LYS A 242 4.65 12.91 -11.19
C LYS A 242 6.07 13.31 -10.73
N LYS A 243 6.61 12.64 -9.72
CA LYS A 243 7.93 12.94 -9.15
C LYS A 243 9.08 12.52 -10.08
N HIS A 244 8.92 11.42 -10.80
CA HIS A 244 9.96 10.87 -11.68
C HIS A 244 9.83 11.41 -13.12
N LYS A 245 10.70 12.39 -13.44
CA LYS A 245 10.62 13.14 -14.71
C LYS A 245 11.06 12.36 -15.95
N ASN A 246 11.84 11.29 -15.78
CA ASN A 246 12.49 10.57 -16.89
C ASN A 246 11.80 9.22 -17.20
N LEU A 247 10.49 9.16 -17.00
CA LEU A 247 9.69 7.99 -17.36
C LEU A 247 9.32 8.04 -18.83
N LYS A 248 9.51 6.92 -19.54
CA LYS A 248 8.93 6.74 -20.87
C LYS A 248 7.41 6.78 -20.77
N VAL A 249 6.76 7.20 -21.86
CA VAL A 249 5.30 7.16 -21.93
C VAL A 249 4.83 5.71 -21.80
N MET A 250 3.77 5.51 -21.02
CA MET A 250 3.16 4.20 -20.79
C MET A 250 2.09 3.96 -21.86
N ASP A 251 2.44 3.17 -22.86
CA ASP A 251 1.67 3.06 -24.11
C ASP A 251 0.20 2.67 -23.90
N SER A 252 -0.12 1.75 -23.00
CA SER A 252 -1.50 1.30 -22.78
C SER A 252 -2.42 2.43 -22.29
N PHE A 253 -1.99 3.21 -21.30
CA PHE A 253 -2.74 4.37 -20.80
C PHE A 253 -2.85 5.47 -21.86
N PHE A 254 -1.77 5.68 -22.63
CA PHE A 254 -1.78 6.64 -23.73
C PHE A 254 -2.79 6.25 -24.82
N GLN A 255 -2.73 5.01 -25.31
CA GLN A 255 -3.65 4.50 -26.32
C GLN A 255 -5.10 4.52 -25.85
N TYR A 256 -5.34 4.21 -24.57
CA TYR A 256 -6.67 4.34 -23.97
C TYR A 256 -7.23 5.75 -24.11
N VAL A 257 -6.44 6.77 -23.76
CA VAL A 257 -6.90 8.17 -23.84
C VAL A 257 -7.11 8.62 -25.28
N ILE A 258 -6.23 8.23 -26.20
CA ILE A 258 -6.40 8.54 -27.63
C ILE A 258 -7.73 7.98 -28.14
N GLN A 259 -8.04 6.72 -27.85
CA GLN A 259 -9.25 6.05 -28.32
C GLN A 259 -10.54 6.64 -27.72
N ASN A 260 -10.52 6.99 -26.44
CA ASN A 260 -11.74 7.39 -25.70
C ASN A 260 -11.97 8.90 -25.64
N HIS A 261 -10.92 9.72 -25.80
CA HIS A 261 -10.98 11.15 -25.52
C HIS A 261 -10.38 12.04 -26.62
N ALA A 262 -9.59 11.49 -27.55
CA ALA A 262 -8.89 12.28 -28.57
C ALA A 262 -8.85 11.58 -29.94
N ASN A 263 -9.91 10.83 -30.28
CA ASN A 263 -9.99 10.05 -31.53
C ASN A 263 -9.89 10.90 -32.81
N THR A 264 -10.26 12.18 -32.73
CA THR A 264 -10.17 13.14 -33.84
C THR A 264 -8.76 13.68 -34.09
N VAL A 265 -7.78 13.35 -33.25
CA VAL A 265 -6.44 13.97 -33.27
C VAL A 265 -5.42 13.19 -34.14
N GLY A 266 -5.82 12.10 -34.81
CA GLY A 266 -4.92 11.33 -35.72
C GLY A 266 -3.74 10.67 -35.01
N GLU A 267 -2.64 10.37 -35.73
CA GLU A 267 -1.36 9.95 -35.12
C GLU A 267 -0.82 11.10 -34.27
N CYS A 268 -1.07 11.02 -32.96
CA CYS A 268 -0.85 12.13 -32.05
C CYS A 268 0.57 12.08 -31.45
N GLU A 269 1.38 13.11 -31.70
CA GLU A 269 2.57 13.36 -30.87
C GLU A 269 2.15 13.74 -29.44
N TYR A 270 2.98 13.40 -28.46
CA TYR A 270 2.73 13.69 -27.04
C TYR A 270 2.37 15.16 -26.76
N GLY A 271 3.03 16.10 -27.44
CA GLY A 271 2.76 17.54 -27.29
C GLY A 271 1.40 17.95 -27.86
N SER A 272 0.97 17.33 -28.96
CA SER A 272 -0.33 17.56 -29.60
C SER A 272 -1.48 17.10 -28.70
N LEU A 273 -1.33 15.95 -28.03
CA LEU A 273 -2.31 15.46 -27.06
C LEU A 273 -2.48 16.44 -25.89
N LEU A 274 -1.37 16.88 -25.30
CA LEU A 274 -1.43 17.84 -24.18
C LEU A 274 -2.05 19.17 -24.61
N THR A 275 -1.71 19.65 -25.81
CA THR A 275 -2.29 20.88 -26.36
C THR A 275 -3.79 20.74 -26.59
N TYR A 276 -4.23 19.60 -27.14
CA TYR A 276 -5.64 19.30 -27.33
C TYR A 276 -6.39 19.26 -25.99
N LEU A 277 -5.87 18.55 -24.98
CA LEU A 277 -6.55 18.39 -23.70
C LEU A 277 -6.53 19.65 -22.84
N MET A 278 -5.37 20.31 -22.73
CA MET A 278 -5.13 21.36 -21.73
C MET A 278 -4.99 22.76 -22.33
N GLY A 279 -4.84 22.90 -23.65
CA GLY A 279 -4.58 24.17 -24.34
C GLY A 279 -3.10 24.46 -24.58
N ASN A 280 -2.76 25.66 -25.03
CA ASN A 280 -1.37 26.02 -25.31
C ASN A 280 -0.55 26.21 -24.01
N PRO A 281 0.65 25.63 -23.91
CA PRO A 281 1.47 25.73 -22.70
C PRO A 281 1.99 27.15 -22.47
N TYR A 282 2.23 27.51 -21.20
CA TYR A 282 2.82 28.81 -20.85
C TYR A 282 4.29 28.93 -21.25
N LYS A 283 5.03 27.82 -21.32
CA LYS A 283 6.43 27.74 -21.76
C LYS A 283 6.65 26.51 -22.64
N PRO A 284 7.48 26.57 -23.70
CA PRO A 284 7.83 25.39 -24.48
C PRO A 284 8.46 24.33 -23.56
N HIS A 285 7.84 23.15 -23.49
CA HIS A 285 8.26 22.07 -22.59
C HIS A 285 9.35 21.21 -23.23
N LEU A 286 10.42 20.92 -22.48
CA LEU A 286 11.38 19.87 -22.83
C LEU A 286 10.66 18.51 -22.85
N VAL A 287 11.01 17.63 -23.80
CA VAL A 287 10.39 16.31 -24.02
C VAL A 287 10.27 15.47 -22.73
N GLU A 288 11.26 15.54 -21.83
CA GLU A 288 11.21 14.85 -20.52
C GLU A 288 10.05 15.31 -19.64
N LYS A 289 9.78 16.62 -19.60
CA LYS A 289 8.60 17.16 -18.89
C LYS A 289 7.31 16.74 -19.59
N THR A 290 7.32 16.71 -20.92
CA THR A 290 6.16 16.30 -21.73
C THR A 290 5.73 14.87 -21.42
N SER A 291 6.66 13.90 -21.35
CA SER A 291 6.33 12.50 -21.03
C SER A 291 5.72 12.33 -19.64
N SER A 292 6.21 13.08 -18.64
CA SER A 292 5.65 13.03 -17.28
C SER A 292 4.21 13.57 -17.23
N TYR A 293 3.94 14.70 -17.89
CA TYR A 293 2.57 15.23 -18.01
C TYR A 293 1.65 14.26 -18.77
N VAL A 294 2.11 13.67 -19.86
CA VAL A 294 1.35 12.67 -20.62
C VAL A 294 1.02 11.46 -19.75
N ASN A 295 2.00 10.87 -19.07
CA ASN A 295 1.73 9.72 -18.20
C ASN A 295 0.70 10.07 -17.12
N LEU A 296 0.88 11.22 -16.46
CA LEU A 296 0.00 11.63 -15.36
C LEU A 296 -1.43 11.86 -15.84
N ILE A 297 -1.64 12.58 -16.95
CA ILE A 297 -2.98 12.83 -17.48
C ILE A 297 -3.63 11.54 -17.99
N CYS A 298 -2.86 10.68 -18.66
CA CYS A 298 -3.38 9.43 -19.20
C CYS A 298 -3.82 8.46 -18.11
N ILE A 299 -3.02 8.31 -17.05
CA ILE A 299 -3.38 7.47 -15.90
C ILE A 299 -4.61 8.04 -15.17
N LEU A 300 -4.65 9.35 -14.93
CA LEU A 300 -5.78 9.97 -14.22
C LEU A 300 -7.10 9.88 -15.01
N LEU A 301 -7.08 10.08 -16.33
CA LEU A 301 -8.27 9.93 -17.18
C LEU A 301 -8.72 8.46 -17.26
N HIS A 302 -7.77 7.53 -17.38
CA HIS A 302 -8.04 6.11 -17.28
C HIS A 302 -8.72 5.76 -15.95
N ASP A 303 -8.18 6.26 -14.83
CA ASP A 303 -8.71 6.03 -13.50
C ASP A 303 -10.09 6.64 -13.28
N LEU A 304 -10.37 7.80 -13.88
CA LEU A 304 -11.67 8.44 -13.83
C LEU A 304 -12.76 7.54 -14.42
N HIS A 305 -12.46 6.89 -15.56
CA HIS A 305 -13.34 5.91 -16.18
C HIS A 305 -13.42 4.62 -15.38
N PHE A 306 -12.27 4.09 -14.95
CA PHE A 306 -12.16 2.88 -14.13
C PHE A 306 -13.04 2.94 -12.87
N VAL A 307 -12.90 4.01 -12.08
CA VAL A 307 -13.72 4.24 -10.88
C VAL A 307 -15.19 4.43 -11.25
N GLY A 308 -15.47 5.16 -12.34
CA GLY A 308 -16.84 5.34 -12.82
C GLY A 308 -17.51 4.01 -13.15
N ARG A 309 -16.81 3.09 -13.81
CA ARG A 309 -17.28 1.73 -14.10
C ARG A 309 -17.54 0.94 -12.82
N LEU A 310 -16.58 0.91 -11.90
CA LEU A 310 -16.73 0.17 -10.64
C LEU A 310 -17.89 0.71 -9.82
N ASN A 311 -18.05 2.03 -9.74
CA ASN A 311 -19.13 2.64 -8.99
C ASN A 311 -20.52 2.35 -9.59
N LYS A 312 -20.65 2.17 -10.91
CA LYS A 312 -21.93 1.68 -11.48
C LYS A 312 -22.33 0.30 -10.94
N THR A 313 -21.36 -0.57 -10.71
CA THR A 313 -21.59 -1.90 -10.13
C THR A 313 -21.70 -1.86 -8.60
N TYR A 314 -20.94 -0.96 -7.96
CA TYR A 314 -20.76 -0.87 -6.50
C TYR A 314 -21.00 0.57 -6.01
N PRO A 315 -22.25 1.07 -6.07
CA PRO A 315 -22.56 2.49 -5.93
C PRO A 315 -22.34 3.04 -4.51
N GLU A 316 -22.39 2.22 -3.47
CA GLU A 316 -22.37 2.70 -2.06
C GLU A 316 -20.97 2.79 -1.44
N HIS A 317 -19.93 2.36 -2.17
CA HIS A 317 -18.58 2.24 -1.61
C HIS A 317 -17.86 3.59 -1.55
N GLU A 318 -17.67 4.11 -0.33
CA GLU A 318 -17.03 5.41 -0.07
C GLU A 318 -15.60 5.52 -0.60
N ALA A 319 -14.87 4.40 -0.65
CA ALA A 319 -13.51 4.36 -1.20
C ALA A 319 -13.46 4.82 -2.67
N LEU A 320 -14.47 4.48 -3.49
CA LEU A 320 -14.58 4.91 -4.88
C LEU A 320 -14.78 6.42 -4.99
N PHE A 321 -15.68 7.00 -4.19
CA PHE A 321 -15.89 8.45 -4.17
C PHE A 321 -14.63 9.19 -3.73
N THR A 322 -13.94 8.66 -2.71
CA THR A 322 -12.71 9.26 -2.17
C THR A 322 -11.59 9.23 -3.21
N HIS A 323 -11.43 8.11 -3.93
CA HIS A 323 -10.46 8.03 -5.01
C HIS A 323 -10.86 8.91 -6.21
N ARG A 324 -12.15 9.03 -6.53
CA ARG A 324 -12.64 9.97 -7.55
C ARG A 324 -12.32 11.43 -7.21
N ARG A 325 -12.47 11.85 -5.95
CA ARG A 325 -12.04 13.18 -5.48
C ARG A 325 -10.56 13.41 -5.74
N PHE A 326 -9.72 12.42 -5.41
CA PHE A 326 -8.29 12.47 -5.69
C PHE A 326 -8.02 12.68 -7.19
N ILE A 327 -8.69 11.92 -8.06
CA ILE A 327 -8.51 12.00 -9.52
C ILE A 327 -8.88 13.39 -10.05
N VAL A 328 -10.11 13.85 -9.76
CA VAL A 328 -10.62 15.16 -10.24
C VAL A 328 -9.72 16.30 -9.78
N HIS A 329 -9.34 16.31 -8.50
CA HIS A 329 -8.43 17.32 -7.97
C HIS A 329 -7.08 17.34 -8.72
N HIS A 330 -6.50 16.17 -8.98
CA HIS A 330 -5.18 16.10 -9.62
C HIS A 330 -5.25 16.40 -11.12
N LEU A 331 -6.33 16.08 -11.82
CA LEU A 331 -6.54 16.48 -13.22
C LEU A 331 -6.55 18.01 -13.37
N LEU A 332 -7.33 18.69 -12.52
CA LEU A 332 -7.41 20.15 -12.52
C LEU A 332 -6.09 20.81 -12.11
N LYS A 333 -5.45 20.30 -11.06
CA LYS A 333 -4.16 20.81 -10.60
C LYS A 333 -3.07 20.67 -11.67
N VAL A 334 -3.03 19.53 -12.36
CA VAL A 334 -2.06 19.30 -13.45
C VAL A 334 -2.28 20.25 -14.61
N GLN A 335 -3.54 20.54 -14.95
CA GLN A 335 -3.85 21.53 -15.98
C GLN A 335 -3.39 22.94 -15.59
N CYS A 336 -3.62 23.35 -14.35
CA CYS A 336 -3.12 24.62 -13.82
C CYS A 336 -1.58 24.68 -13.84
N ASP A 337 -0.90 23.63 -13.37
CA ASP A 337 0.56 23.50 -13.42
C ASP A 337 1.09 23.63 -14.86
N TYR A 338 0.41 23.01 -15.83
CA TYR A 338 0.76 23.04 -17.26
C TYR A 338 0.57 24.44 -17.89
N LEU A 339 -0.52 25.14 -17.54
CA LEU A 339 -0.85 26.48 -18.02
C LEU A 339 -0.14 27.60 -17.24
N GLY A 340 0.62 27.28 -16.20
CA GLY A 340 1.29 28.27 -15.35
C GLY A 340 0.31 29.15 -14.57
N VAL A 341 -0.88 28.64 -14.28
CA VAL A 341 -1.93 29.35 -13.53
C VAL A 341 -1.96 28.81 -12.10
N GLU A 342 -2.16 29.68 -11.13
CA GLU A 342 -2.30 29.27 -9.73
C GLU A 342 -3.56 28.42 -9.52
N PHE A 343 -3.40 27.23 -8.92
CA PHE A 343 -4.54 26.38 -8.56
C PHE A 343 -5.19 26.90 -7.28
N LYS A 344 -6.30 27.64 -7.42
CA LYS A 344 -7.07 28.16 -6.29
C LYS A 344 -8.23 27.22 -5.96
N ILE A 345 -8.24 26.69 -4.74
CA ILE A 345 -9.38 25.94 -4.19
C ILE A 345 -10.36 26.96 -3.60
N LYS A 346 -11.63 26.93 -4.02
CA LYS A 346 -12.68 27.79 -3.45
C LYS A 346 -13.15 27.29 -2.08
N ILE A 347 -12.25 27.15 -1.10
CA ILE A 347 -12.69 26.88 0.28
C ILE A 347 -13.45 28.12 0.74
N ASN A 348 -14.69 27.95 1.24
CA ASN A 348 -15.59 29.01 1.72
C ASN A 348 -14.85 30.27 2.21
N GLN A 349 -15.29 31.42 1.69
CA GLN A 349 -14.73 32.77 1.75
C GLN A 349 -14.53 33.38 3.16
N ASP A 350 -14.25 32.62 4.22
CA ASP A 350 -14.00 33.20 5.55
C ASP A 350 -12.67 32.83 6.21
N LYS A 351 -11.85 31.91 5.68
CA LYS A 351 -10.46 31.73 6.17
C LYS A 351 -9.52 31.30 5.04
N GLU A 352 -8.76 32.23 4.50
CA GLU A 352 -7.57 31.93 3.70
C GLU A 352 -6.59 31.10 4.53
N PHE A 353 -6.33 29.87 4.11
CA PHE A 353 -5.14 29.14 4.54
C PHE A 353 -4.22 28.93 3.35
N ASN A 354 -3.07 29.60 3.38
CA ASN A 354 -1.96 29.32 2.48
C ASN A 354 -1.45 27.90 2.74
N ILE A 355 -1.73 26.97 1.82
CA ILE A 355 -1.15 25.63 1.87
C ILE A 355 0.25 25.72 1.28
N VAL A 356 1.22 25.95 2.16
CA VAL A 356 2.65 25.77 1.86
C VAL A 356 2.98 24.28 1.88
N ASP A 357 3.86 23.88 0.96
CA ASP A 357 4.31 22.52 0.65
C ASP A 357 4.30 21.50 1.80
N GLY A 358 3.77 20.32 1.47
CA GLY A 358 4.28 19.04 1.94
C GLY A 358 4.32 18.81 3.45
N LYS A 359 3.19 18.44 4.05
CA LYS A 359 3.09 17.48 5.16
C LYS A 359 1.64 17.04 5.41
N ASN A 360 1.48 15.73 5.53
CA ASN A 360 0.37 14.97 6.13
C ASN A 360 -1.07 15.34 5.74
N ILE A 361 -1.66 14.54 4.84
CA ILE A 361 -3.10 14.31 4.83
C ILE A 361 -3.35 13.14 5.80
N THR A 362 -3.43 13.48 7.08
CA THR A 362 -4.18 12.73 8.08
C THR A 362 -5.09 13.75 8.75
N ASP A 363 -6.34 13.36 8.94
CA ASP A 363 -7.37 14.08 9.70
C ASP A 363 -8.12 15.19 8.96
N LEU A 364 -9.19 14.77 8.26
CA LEU A 364 -10.39 15.59 8.07
C LEU A 364 -11.59 14.84 8.69
N ASP A 365 -11.43 14.43 9.93
CA ASP A 365 -12.52 14.07 10.86
C ASP A 365 -12.62 15.17 11.94
N THR A 366 -13.07 16.36 11.57
CA THR A 366 -13.69 17.29 12.52
C THR A 366 -14.41 18.43 11.80
N ALA A 367 -15.71 18.30 11.65
CA ALA A 367 -16.64 19.42 11.71
C ALA A 367 -18.05 18.87 11.95
N ALA A 368 -18.29 18.54 13.21
CA ALA A 368 -19.62 18.38 13.77
C ALA A 368 -20.40 19.70 13.71
N ASN A 369 -21.72 19.57 13.60
CA ASN A 369 -22.76 20.54 13.95
C ASN A 369 -22.71 21.92 13.31
N ILE A 370 -23.54 22.13 12.28
CA ILE A 370 -24.24 23.40 12.09
C ILE A 370 -25.70 23.11 11.74
N GLN A 371 -26.59 23.79 12.47
CA GLN A 371 -28.05 23.67 12.46
C GLN A 371 -28.67 23.91 11.08
N THR A 372 -29.82 23.27 10.90
CA THR A 372 -30.83 23.54 9.88
C THR A 372 -31.40 24.93 10.07
N ASP A 373 -31.32 25.77 9.03
CA ASP A 373 -32.34 26.78 8.76
C ASP A 373 -32.62 26.80 7.26
N VAL A 374 -33.88 26.54 6.93
CA VAL A 374 -34.44 26.60 5.58
C VAL A 374 -35.02 27.99 5.39
N GLU A 375 -34.54 28.73 4.40
CA GLU A 375 -35.36 29.74 3.71
C GLU A 375 -35.40 29.43 2.21
N PRO A 376 -36.59 29.41 1.58
CA PRO A 376 -36.75 29.11 0.17
C PRO A 376 -36.59 30.37 -0.69
N ASN A 377 -36.04 30.19 -1.89
CA ASN A 377 -36.00 31.16 -2.98
C ASN A 377 -35.04 32.34 -2.84
N ARG A 378 -33.78 32.11 -3.23
CA ARG A 378 -32.98 33.04 -4.06
C ARG A 378 -31.80 32.27 -4.65
N LEU A 379 -31.87 31.95 -5.94
CA LEU A 379 -30.69 31.54 -6.73
C LEU A 379 -29.82 32.78 -6.94
N PRO A 380 -28.59 32.87 -6.41
CA PRO A 380 -27.68 33.95 -6.72
C PRO A 380 -26.87 33.57 -7.97
N ASN A 381 -27.18 34.23 -9.08
CA ASN A 381 -26.38 34.41 -10.31
C ASN A 381 -25.06 33.64 -10.40
N MET A 382 -25.12 32.43 -10.98
CA MET A 382 -23.99 31.82 -11.66
C MET A 382 -23.51 32.76 -12.79
N PHE A 383 -22.20 32.79 -13.03
CA PHE A 383 -21.55 33.35 -14.23
C PHE A 383 -21.28 34.87 -14.31
N SER A 384 -20.77 35.50 -13.25
CA SER A 384 -20.11 36.82 -13.43
C SER A 384 -18.67 36.86 -12.91
N VAL A 385 -17.82 35.99 -13.44
CA VAL A 385 -16.37 36.24 -13.49
C VAL A 385 -15.88 35.72 -14.84
N THR A 386 -15.17 36.56 -15.59
CA THR A 386 -14.46 36.24 -16.85
C THR A 386 -13.91 34.82 -16.87
N MET A 387 -14.37 33.99 -17.82
CA MET A 387 -13.95 32.59 -17.94
C MET A 387 -12.44 32.46 -18.03
N SER A 388 -11.82 31.66 -17.16
CA SER A 388 -10.36 31.49 -17.17
C SER A 388 -9.92 30.67 -18.40
N LYS A 389 -8.65 30.78 -18.80
CA LYS A 389 -8.08 29.95 -19.89
C LYS A 389 -8.23 28.44 -19.65
N THR A 390 -8.34 28.02 -18.39
CA THR A 390 -8.53 26.63 -17.94
C THR A 390 -9.94 26.08 -18.25
N GLU A 391 -10.99 26.90 -18.17
CA GLU A 391 -12.39 26.48 -18.36
C GLU A 391 -12.77 26.23 -19.82
N ARG A 392 -11.90 26.62 -20.77
CA ARG A 392 -12.12 26.45 -22.22
C ARG A 392 -11.40 25.22 -22.82
N SER A 393 -10.83 24.35 -21.99
CA SER A 393 -10.06 23.20 -22.48
C SER A 393 -10.92 21.95 -22.66
N ASN A 394 -10.52 21.05 -23.58
CA ASN A 394 -11.21 19.78 -23.77
C ASN A 394 -11.19 18.90 -22.51
N LEU A 395 -10.12 18.97 -21.71
CA LEU A 395 -10.05 18.28 -20.42
C LEU A 395 -11.17 18.72 -19.46
N TYR A 396 -11.44 20.02 -19.39
CA TYR A 396 -12.52 20.55 -18.54
C TYR A 396 -13.89 20.03 -18.99
N GLU A 397 -14.15 20.03 -20.30
CA GLU A 397 -15.40 19.46 -20.86
C GLU A 397 -15.53 17.96 -20.60
N ILE A 398 -14.44 17.19 -20.72
CA ILE A 398 -14.42 15.76 -20.37
C ILE A 398 -14.79 15.56 -18.90
N LEU A 399 -14.19 16.34 -18.00
CA LEU A 399 -14.48 16.30 -16.56
C LEU A 399 -15.94 16.64 -16.27
N LEU A 400 -16.44 17.74 -16.82
CA LEU A 400 -17.82 18.21 -16.60
C LEU A 400 -18.84 17.15 -17.04
N ASN A 401 -18.64 16.56 -18.23
CA ASN A 401 -19.52 15.50 -18.73
C ASN A 401 -19.42 14.22 -17.90
N SER A 402 -18.20 13.87 -17.44
CA SER A 402 -17.98 12.72 -16.56
C SER A 402 -18.70 12.89 -15.23
N GLU A 403 -18.59 14.05 -14.58
CA GLU A 403 -19.25 14.32 -13.30
C GLU A 403 -20.78 14.38 -13.42
N LYS A 404 -21.32 14.99 -14.49
CA LYS A 404 -22.77 14.96 -14.77
C LYS A 404 -23.28 13.53 -14.89
N THR A 405 -22.58 12.71 -15.66
CA THR A 405 -22.92 11.30 -15.86
C THR A 405 -22.80 10.52 -14.54
N PHE A 406 -21.74 10.75 -13.77
CA PHE A 406 -21.54 10.09 -12.47
C PHE A 406 -22.65 10.45 -11.48
N ALA A 407 -23.01 11.73 -11.39
CA ALA A 407 -24.09 12.20 -10.50
C ALA A 407 -25.46 11.66 -10.91
N SER A 408 -25.76 11.53 -12.20
CA SER A 408 -27.04 11.00 -12.68
C SER A 408 -27.22 9.52 -12.31
N HIS A 409 -26.14 8.73 -12.37
CA HIS A 409 -26.19 7.30 -12.04
C HIS A 409 -26.24 7.02 -10.53
N ASN A 410 -25.84 7.98 -9.69
CA ASN A 410 -25.76 7.82 -8.23
C ASN A 410 -26.83 8.60 -7.47
N GLY A 411 -27.91 9.04 -8.14
CA GLY A 411 -28.88 10.01 -7.59
C GLY A 411 -29.49 9.64 -6.23
N SER A 412 -29.61 8.35 -5.92
CA SER A 412 -30.15 7.82 -4.65
C SER A 412 -29.08 7.48 -3.60
N VAL A 413 -27.80 7.62 -3.92
CA VAL A 413 -26.69 7.17 -3.06
C VAL A 413 -26.34 8.27 -2.06
N PHE A 414 -26.34 7.94 -0.76
CA PHE A 414 -25.97 8.89 0.31
C PHE A 414 -24.59 9.54 0.10
N GLN A 415 -23.62 8.76 -0.36
CA GLN A 415 -22.25 9.24 -0.63
C GLN A 415 -22.19 10.32 -1.72
N LEU A 416 -23.16 10.35 -2.65
CA LEU A 416 -23.23 11.39 -3.68
C LEU A 416 -23.47 12.77 -3.07
N ALA A 417 -24.25 12.90 -2.00
CA ALA A 417 -24.50 14.19 -1.36
C ALA A 417 -23.20 14.79 -0.80
N LYS A 418 -22.39 13.99 -0.10
CA LYS A 418 -21.05 14.39 0.37
C LYS A 418 -20.13 14.74 -0.81
N TYR A 419 -20.19 13.98 -1.90
CA TYR A 419 -19.37 14.21 -3.09
C TYR A 419 -19.76 15.50 -3.83
N LYS A 420 -21.05 15.78 -4.02
CA LYS A 420 -21.56 17.05 -4.58
C LYS A 420 -21.11 18.24 -3.77
N LYS A 421 -21.28 18.19 -2.43
CA LYS A 421 -20.79 19.26 -1.54
C LYS A 421 -19.29 19.53 -1.73
N TRP A 422 -18.49 18.49 -1.92
CA TRP A 422 -17.06 18.64 -2.22
C TRP A 422 -16.82 19.24 -3.61
N LEU A 423 -17.53 18.79 -4.65
CA LEU A 423 -17.42 19.36 -6.00
C LEU A 423 -17.73 20.86 -6.00
N THR A 424 -18.80 21.29 -5.34
CA THR A 424 -19.18 22.70 -5.26
C THR A 424 -18.17 23.50 -4.44
N ASN A 425 -17.82 23.04 -3.24
CA ASN A 425 -17.03 23.83 -2.27
C ASN A 425 -15.51 23.71 -2.44
N VAL A 426 -15.01 22.82 -3.29
CA VAL A 426 -13.56 22.62 -3.47
C VAL A 426 -13.20 22.83 -4.94
N VAL A 427 -14.00 22.28 -5.84
CA VAL A 427 -13.75 22.34 -7.28
C VAL A 427 -14.49 23.50 -7.95
N GLY A 428 -15.61 23.96 -7.39
CA GLY A 428 -16.47 24.97 -8.00
C GLY A 428 -17.37 24.43 -9.11
N PHE A 429 -17.64 23.11 -9.13
CA PHE A 429 -18.63 22.50 -10.01
C PHE A 429 -19.99 22.50 -9.28
N GLU A 430 -20.97 23.22 -9.82
CA GLU A 430 -22.34 23.25 -9.32
C GLU A 430 -23.22 22.16 -9.94
#